data_AF-A0A5R9GTS1-F1
#
_entry.id   AF-A0A5R9GTS1-F1
#
_cell.length_a   1.000
_cell.length_b   1.000
_cell.length_c   1.000
_cell.angle_alpha   90.00
_cell.angle_beta   90.00
_cell.angle_gamma   90.00
#
_symmetry.space_group_name_H-M   'P 1'
#
loop_
_entity.id
_entity.type
_entity.pdbx_description
1 polymer ?
#
loop_
_entity_poly.entity_id
_entity_poly.type
_entity_poly.pdbx_seq_one_letter_code
_entity_poly.pdbx_strand_id
1 'polypeptide(L)'
;MDQSQSPCPLAFLVTDVANREADVRSTYGKAFKKAATPLDAQMAEDFADSRNRSLALLAMMIGGVAIARAVDDKASNNHCLRLAMQSGVRWLNDCMPIWLQ
;
A
#
# COMPACT_ATOMS: atom_id res chain seq x y z
N MET A 1 -10.23 15.80 20.31
CA MET A 1 -9.25 15.58 19.23
C MET A 1 -9.60 14.27 18.58
N ASP A 2 -10.05 14.35 17.33
CA ASP A 2 -10.54 13.22 16.55
C ASP A 2 -9.36 12.34 16.11
N GLN A 3 -9.34 11.07 16.52
CA GLN A 3 -8.34 10.07 16.14
C GLN A 3 -8.72 9.35 14.82
N SER A 4 -9.66 9.86 14.03
CA SER A 4 -10.26 9.10 12.92
C SER A 4 -9.36 8.87 11.69
N GLN A 5 -8.17 9.47 11.57
CA GLN A 5 -7.31 9.16 10.44
C GLN A 5 -5.83 9.47 10.68
N SER A 6 -5.14 8.60 11.42
CA SER A 6 -3.68 8.62 11.45
C SER A 6 -3.16 8.45 10.01
N PRO A 7 -2.47 9.45 9.43
CA PRO A 7 -1.99 9.34 8.06
C PRO A 7 -1.02 8.17 7.95
N CYS A 8 -1.19 7.28 6.95
CA CYS A 8 -0.23 6.22 6.68
C CYS A 8 1.20 6.83 6.61
N PRO A 9 2.10 6.51 7.56
CA PRO A 9 3.39 7.18 7.67
C PRO A 9 4.29 6.88 6.47
N LEU A 10 4.15 5.70 5.85
CA LEU A 10 4.86 5.35 4.63
C LEU A 10 4.44 6.22 3.44
N ALA A 11 3.15 6.52 3.31
CA ALA A 11 2.63 7.40 2.26
C ALA A 11 2.92 8.88 2.51
N PHE A 12 3.09 9.27 3.78
CA PHE A 12 3.46 10.64 4.13
C PHE A 12 4.95 10.91 3.84
N LEU A 13 5.81 9.95 4.19
CA LEU A 13 7.26 10.12 4.12
C LEU A 13 7.87 9.83 2.74
N VAL A 14 7.10 9.24 1.81
CA VAL A 14 7.65 8.75 0.52
C VAL A 14 8.33 9.84 -0.30
N THR A 15 7.76 11.05 -0.33
CA THR A 15 8.32 12.20 -1.07
C THR A 15 9.52 12.81 -0.36
N ASP A 16 9.44 12.92 0.97
CA ASP A 16 10.52 13.53 1.77
C ASP A 16 11.76 12.64 1.79
N VAL A 17 11.58 11.33 1.97
CA VAL A 17 12.66 10.34 2.02
C VAL A 17 13.40 10.24 0.70
N ALA A 18 12.74 10.47 -0.43
CA ALA A 18 13.38 10.43 -1.75
C ALA A 18 14.57 11.40 -1.86
N ASN A 19 14.52 12.52 -1.12
CA ASN A 19 15.55 13.56 -1.11
C ASN A 19 16.54 13.45 0.08
N ARG A 20 16.56 12.33 0.82
CA ARG A 20 17.45 12.12 1.98
C ARG A 20 18.67 11.26 1.65
N GLU A 21 19.64 11.21 2.57
CA GLU A 21 20.80 10.33 2.44
C GLU A 21 20.44 8.84 2.27
N ALA A 22 21.38 8.07 1.72
CA ALA A 22 21.20 6.66 1.40
C ALA A 22 20.73 5.81 2.60
N ASP A 23 21.19 6.12 3.80
CA ASP A 23 20.84 5.39 5.02
C ASP A 23 19.36 5.56 5.38
N VAL A 24 18.82 6.77 5.21
CA VAL A 24 17.40 7.05 5.43
C VAL A 24 16.54 6.34 4.37
N ARG A 25 16.94 6.40 3.09
CA ARG A 25 16.27 5.67 2.00
C ARG A 25 16.28 4.15 2.22
N SER A 26 17.41 3.61 2.68
CA SER A 26 17.56 2.19 3.02
C SER A 26 16.63 1.78 4.16
N THR A 27 16.54 2.60 5.20
CA THR A 27 15.65 2.37 6.35
C THR A 27 14.19 2.38 5.94
N TYR A 28 13.78 3.35 5.12
CA TYR A 28 12.44 3.39 4.54
C TYR A 28 12.15 2.15 3.69
N GLY A 29 13.09 1.73 2.83
CA GLY A 29 12.95 0.52 2.02
C GLY A 29 12.76 -0.75 2.85
N LYS A 30 13.43 -0.86 4.01
CA LYS A 30 13.21 -1.96 4.96
C LYS A 30 11.82 -1.89 5.59
N ALA A 31 11.38 -0.69 5.98
CA ALA A 31 10.04 -0.49 6.55
C ALA A 31 8.93 -0.83 5.55
N PHE A 32 9.07 -0.41 4.29
CA PHE A 32 8.17 -0.77 3.19
C PHE A 32 8.09 -2.28 3.00
N LYS A 33 9.25 -2.95 2.90
CA LYS A 33 9.31 -4.42 2.78
C LYS A 33 8.65 -5.11 3.98
N LYS A 34 8.92 -4.67 5.21
CA LYS A 34 8.32 -5.26 6.41
C LYS A 34 6.81 -5.05 6.47
N ALA A 35 6.33 -3.90 6.00
CA ALA A 35 4.89 -3.60 5.95
C ALA A 35 4.13 -4.47 4.95
N ALA A 36 4.80 -5.06 3.95
CA ALA A 36 4.19 -6.01 3.01
C ALA A 36 4.08 -7.44 3.59
N THR A 37 4.81 -7.77 4.65
CA THR A 37 4.84 -9.13 5.22
C THR A 37 3.47 -9.68 5.66
N PRO A 38 2.57 -8.88 6.28
CA PRO A 38 1.22 -9.37 6.58
C PRO A 38 0.40 -9.74 5.35
N LEU A 39 0.70 -9.15 4.19
CA LEU A 39 0.02 -9.44 2.93
C LEU A 39 0.53 -10.75 2.31
N ASP A 40 1.79 -11.12 2.56
CA ASP A 40 2.38 -12.39 2.09
C ASP A 40 1.55 -13.58 2.58
N ALA A 41 1.06 -13.52 3.82
CA ALA A 41 0.23 -14.57 4.42
C ALA A 41 -1.19 -14.68 3.83
N GLN A 42 -1.65 -13.65 3.12
CA GLN A 42 -2.95 -13.67 2.43
C GLN A 42 -2.84 -14.07 0.96
N MET A 43 -1.62 -14.22 0.45
CA MET A 43 -1.39 -14.70 -0.91
C MET A 43 -1.30 -16.22 -0.86
N ALA A 44 -2.07 -16.91 -1.71
CA ALA A 44 -2.05 -18.37 -1.76
C ALA A 44 -0.62 -18.90 -1.97
N GLU A 45 -0.28 -20.00 -1.28
CA GLU A 45 1.07 -20.60 -1.28
C GLU A 45 1.55 -21.03 -2.68
N ASP A 46 0.61 -21.25 -3.63
CA ASP A 46 0.91 -21.70 -5.00
C ASP A 46 1.50 -20.63 -5.92
N PHE A 47 1.54 -19.36 -5.51
CA PHE A 47 2.15 -18.33 -6.32
C PHE A 47 3.64 -18.21 -6.00
N ALA A 48 4.49 -18.67 -6.92
CA ALA A 48 5.94 -18.45 -6.93
C ALA A 48 6.38 -16.97 -6.85
N ASP A 49 5.43 -16.03 -6.76
CA ASP A 49 5.62 -14.59 -6.77
C ASP A 49 4.83 -13.84 -5.68
N SER A 50 4.35 -14.53 -4.64
CA SER A 50 3.56 -13.96 -3.53
C SER A 50 4.19 -12.67 -2.96
N ARG A 51 5.51 -12.67 -2.83
CA ARG A 51 6.25 -11.53 -2.27
C ARG A 51 6.18 -10.28 -3.14
N ASN A 52 6.43 -10.40 -4.45
CA ASN A 52 6.39 -9.24 -5.34
C ASN A 52 4.97 -8.70 -5.46
N ARG A 53 3.99 -9.60 -5.36
CA ARG A 53 2.59 -9.21 -5.35
C ARG A 53 2.23 -8.41 -4.09
N SER A 54 2.56 -8.89 -2.90
CA SER A 54 2.37 -8.12 -1.66
C SER A 54 2.99 -6.72 -1.72
N LEU A 55 4.20 -6.62 -2.29
CA LEU A 55 4.88 -5.33 -2.49
C LEU A 55 4.11 -4.43 -3.48
N ALA A 56 3.62 -4.99 -4.59
CA ALA A 56 2.83 -4.26 -5.57
C ALA A 56 1.50 -3.76 -4.97
N LEU A 57 0.79 -4.62 -4.22
CA LEU A 57 -0.42 -4.27 -3.50
C LEU A 57 -0.18 -3.12 -2.50
N LEU A 58 0.87 -3.24 -1.69
CA LEU A 58 1.23 -2.18 -0.74
C LEU A 58 1.60 -0.87 -1.46
N ALA A 59 2.34 -0.95 -2.56
CA ALA A 59 2.68 0.22 -3.37
C ALA A 59 1.44 0.92 -3.93
N MET A 60 0.44 0.17 -4.40
CA MET A 60 -0.84 0.73 -4.86
C MET A 60 -1.59 1.46 -3.73
N MET A 61 -1.66 0.86 -2.54
CA MET A 61 -2.31 1.49 -1.38
C MET A 61 -1.60 2.78 -0.96
N ILE A 62 -0.26 2.74 -0.86
CA ILE A 62 0.56 3.90 -0.51
C ILE A 62 0.42 5.01 -1.57
N GLY A 63 0.49 4.65 -2.86
CA GLY A 63 0.33 5.58 -3.97
C GLY A 63 -1.04 6.24 -3.99
N GLY A 64 -2.11 5.47 -3.75
CA GLY A 64 -3.47 6.00 -3.63
C GLY A 64 -3.60 7.05 -2.54
N VAL A 65 -3.02 6.81 -1.36
CA VAL A 65 -2.99 7.77 -0.25
C VAL A 65 -2.14 9.00 -0.57
N ALA A 66 -0.99 8.82 -1.22
CA ALA A 66 -0.12 9.93 -1.60
C ALA A 66 -0.80 10.86 -2.63
N ILE A 67 -1.45 10.28 -3.65
CA ILE A 67 -2.22 11.03 -4.65
C ILE A 67 -3.42 11.71 -4.01
N ALA A 68 -4.17 11.01 -3.15
CA ALA A 68 -5.33 11.56 -2.45
C ALA A 68 -4.99 12.80 -1.61
N ARG A 69 -3.75 12.90 -1.09
CA ARG A 69 -3.25 14.08 -0.37
C ARG A 69 -2.79 15.22 -1.28
N ALA A 70 -2.43 14.92 -2.52
CA ALA A 70 -1.96 15.91 -3.50
C ALA A 70 -3.11 16.60 -4.24
N VAL A 71 -4.34 16.06 -4.15
CA VAL A 71 -5.53 16.63 -4.79
C VAL A 71 -6.36 17.46 -3.79
N ASP A 72 -6.84 18.62 -4.24
CA ASP A 72 -7.54 19.62 -3.41
C ASP A 72 -9.05 19.31 -3.23
N ASP A 73 -9.66 18.66 -4.22
CA ASP A 73 -11.07 18.29 -4.19
C ASP A 73 -11.33 17.05 -3.32
N LYS A 74 -12.24 17.19 -2.35
CA LYS A 74 -12.64 16.12 -1.43
C LYS A 74 -13.28 14.92 -2.15
N ALA A 75 -13.99 15.13 -3.25
CA ALA A 75 -14.59 14.03 -4.00
C ALA A 75 -13.50 13.18 -4.67
N SER A 76 -12.50 13.83 -5.26
CA SER A 76 -11.32 13.21 -5.88
C SER A 76 -10.46 12.46 -4.86
N ASN A 77 -10.23 13.04 -3.68
CA ASN A 77 -9.52 12.38 -2.58
C ASN A 77 -10.20 11.06 -2.18
N ASN A 78 -11.51 11.13 -1.87
CA ASN A 78 -12.30 9.95 -1.51
C ASN A 78 -12.34 8.92 -2.64
N HIS A 79 -12.35 9.36 -3.89
CA HIS A 79 -12.31 8.50 -5.05
C HIS A 79 -10.97 7.76 -5.16
N CYS A 80 -9.83 8.45 -5.03
CA CYS A 80 -8.49 7.85 -5.07
C CYS A 80 -8.30 6.80 -3.97
N LEU A 81 -8.69 7.11 -2.73
CA LEU A 81 -8.60 6.17 -1.61
C LEU A 81 -9.45 4.91 -1.86
N ARG A 82 -10.70 5.13 -2.31
CA ARG A 82 -11.62 4.04 -2.61
C ARG A 82 -11.10 3.14 -3.74
N LEU A 83 -10.61 3.74 -4.82
CA LEU A 83 -10.06 3.00 -5.96
C LEU A 83 -8.84 2.17 -5.56
N ALA A 84 -7.91 2.74 -4.80
CA ALA A 84 -6.72 2.02 -4.33
C ALA A 84 -7.10 0.83 -3.44
N MET A 85 -8.08 1.02 -2.54
CA MET A 85 -8.58 -0.05 -1.68
C MET A 85 -9.33 -1.13 -2.48
N GLN A 86 -10.25 -0.75 -3.36
CA GLN A 86 -11.05 -1.68 -4.17
C GLN A 86 -10.17 -2.51 -5.10
N SER A 87 -9.21 -1.88 -5.76
CA SER A 87 -8.25 -2.57 -6.63
C SER A 87 -7.43 -3.57 -5.82
N GLY A 88 -6.99 -3.18 -4.63
CA GLY A 88 -6.24 -4.06 -3.75
C GLY A 88 -7.03 -5.28 -3.28
N VAL A 89 -8.27 -5.09 -2.82
CA VAL A 89 -9.17 -6.18 -2.40
C VAL A 89 -9.50 -7.10 -3.57
N ARG A 90 -9.81 -6.53 -4.74
CA ARG A 90 -10.05 -7.34 -5.96
C ARG A 90 -8.84 -8.21 -6.28
N TRP A 91 -7.65 -7.63 -6.19
CA TRP A 91 -6.42 -8.35 -6.49
C TRP A 91 -6.12 -9.46 -5.48
N LEU A 92 -6.44 -9.27 -4.20
CA LEU A 92 -6.40 -10.33 -3.19
C LEU A 92 -7.41 -11.44 -3.50
N ASN A 93 -8.64 -11.09 -3.86
CA ASN A 93 -9.69 -12.05 -4.19
C ASN A 93 -9.37 -12.86 -5.46
N ASP A 94 -8.75 -12.23 -6.46
CA ASP A 94 -8.28 -12.90 -7.69
C ASP A 94 -7.11 -13.86 -7.39
N CYS A 95 -6.38 -13.64 -6.29
CA CYS A 95 -5.32 -14.54 -5.82
C CYS A 95 -5.82 -15.60 -4.84
N MET A 96 -7.06 -15.54 -4.39
CA MET A 96 -7.64 -16.51 -3.47
C MET A 96 -7.96 -17.80 -4.23
N PRO A 97 -7.58 -18.98 -3.72
CA PRO A 97 -7.83 -20.23 -4.43
C PRO A 97 -9.34 -20.44 -4.61
N ILE A 98 -9.74 -21.01 -5.75
CA ILE A 98 -11.14 -21.25 -6.15
C ILE A 98 -11.95 -22.02 -5.09
N TRP A 99 -11.29 -22.75 -4.19
CA TRP A 99 -11.92 -23.51 -3.10
C TRP A 99 -12.32 -22.67 -1.88
N LEU A 100 -11.98 -21.37 -1.87
CA LEU A 100 -12.33 -20.40 -0.81
C LEU A 100 -13.39 -19.37 -1.24
N GLN A 101 -13.88 -19.44 -2.49
CA GLN A 101 -14.97 -18.62 -3.04
C GLN A 101 -16.29 -19.39 -3.07
#